data_AF-A0A1J3G2H7-F1
#
_entry.id   AF-A0A1J3G2H7-F1
#
_cell.length_a   1.000
_cell.length_b   1.000
_cell.length_c   1.000
_cell.angle_alpha   90.00
_cell.angle_beta   90.00
_cell.angle_gamma   90.00
#
_symmetry.space_group_name_H-M   'P 1'
#
loop_
_entity.id
_entity.type
_entity.pdbx_description
1 polymer ?
#
loop_
_entity_poly.entity_id
_entity_poly.type
_entity_poly.pdbx_seq_one_letter_code
_entity_poly.pdbx_strand_id
1 'polypeptide(L)'
;RIEPVIPLLIPRSCIQDTKIAGYDIPAGTTVNVNAWAVSRDEEWGPNADEFRPERFLEKDVEFKGTDYEFIPFGSGRRMCPGMRLGAAMLEVPYANLLLNFDFKLPN
;
A
#
# COMPACT_ATOMS: atom_id res chain seq x y z
N ARG A 1 4.91 -2.11 -1.52
CA ARG A 1 4.01 -3.25 -1.81
C ARG A 1 4.31 -4.40 -0.86
N ILE A 2 5.46 -5.09 -0.99
CA ILE A 2 5.84 -6.22 -0.11
C ILE A 2 5.85 -5.84 1.37
N GLU A 3 6.48 -4.75 1.77
CA GLU A 3 6.49 -4.31 3.17
C GLU A 3 5.67 -3.02 3.34
N PRO A 4 4.34 -3.10 3.50
CA PRO A 4 3.55 -1.92 3.80
C PRO A 4 3.82 -1.45 5.23
N VAL A 5 4.16 -0.17 5.40
CA VAL A 5 4.44 0.44 6.72
C VAL A 5 3.26 0.29 7.69
N ILE A 6 2.02 0.30 7.17
CA ILE A 6 0.80 0.10 7.95
C ILE A 6 -0.01 -1.05 7.30
N PRO A 7 0.22 -2.32 7.68
CA PRO A 7 -0.34 -3.48 6.97
C PRO A 7 -1.88 -3.58 7.01
N LEU A 8 -2.52 -3.03 8.04
CA LEU A 8 -3.99 -2.98 8.18
C LEU A 8 -4.60 -1.59 7.93
N LEU A 9 -3.80 -0.65 7.43
CA LEU A 9 -4.10 0.78 7.37
C LEU A 9 -4.60 1.33 8.74
N ILE A 10 -5.18 2.54 8.72
CA ILE A 10 -5.80 3.14 9.91
C ILE A 10 -7.26 2.65 9.98
N PRO A 11 -7.70 2.07 11.12
CA PRO A 11 -9.07 1.59 11.28
C PRO A 11 -10.12 2.67 10.98
N ARG A 12 -11.23 2.26 10.37
CA ARG A 12 -12.39 3.11 10.10
C ARG A 12 -13.56 2.67 10.95
N SER A 13 -14.46 3.59 11.27
CA SER A 13 -15.73 3.27 11.94
C SER A 13 -16.89 3.58 11.02
N CYS A 14 -17.84 2.64 10.92
CA CYS A 14 -19.10 2.88 10.21
C CYS A 14 -19.95 3.87 11.00
N ILE A 15 -20.32 5.01 10.38
CA ILE A 15 -21.11 6.06 11.05
C ILE A 15 -22.62 5.79 11.06
N GLN A 16 -23.07 4.84 10.22
CA GLN A 16 -24.45 4.41 10.10
C GLN A 16 -24.48 2.95 9.63
N ASP A 17 -25.59 2.27 9.85
CA ASP A 17 -25.82 0.93 9.31
C ASP A 17 -25.67 0.97 7.78
N THR A 18 -24.91 0.03 7.24
CA THR A 18 -24.60 -0.02 5.82
C THR A 18 -24.44 -1.44 5.33
N LYS A 19 -24.27 -1.61 4.01
CA LYS A 19 -23.98 -2.90 3.40
C LYS A 19 -22.65 -2.83 2.65
N ILE A 20 -21.78 -3.80 2.89
CA ILE A 20 -20.51 -3.98 2.16
C ILE A 20 -20.50 -5.39 1.59
N ALA A 21 -20.33 -5.54 0.28
CA ALA A 21 -20.33 -6.83 -0.41
C ALA A 21 -21.54 -7.74 -0.05
N GLY A 22 -22.71 -7.13 0.23
CA GLY A 22 -23.93 -7.83 0.63
C GLY A 22 -24.09 -8.05 2.14
N TYR A 23 -23.04 -7.88 2.94
CA TYR A 23 -23.08 -8.03 4.40
C TYR A 23 -23.64 -6.80 5.10
N ASP A 24 -24.52 -6.98 6.08
CA ASP A 24 -24.99 -5.93 6.97
C ASP A 24 -23.90 -5.54 7.98
N ILE A 25 -23.51 -4.27 7.96
CA ILE A 25 -22.47 -3.70 8.82
C ILE A 25 -23.11 -2.64 9.72
N PRO A 26 -23.33 -2.92 11.01
CA PRO A 26 -23.91 -1.97 11.95
C PRO A 26 -23.05 -0.72 12.14
N ALA A 27 -23.70 0.40 12.48
CA ALA A 27 -23.03 1.60 12.96
C ALA A 27 -22.11 1.28 14.16
N GLY A 28 -20.97 1.96 14.23
CA GLY A 28 -19.92 1.72 15.23
C GLY A 28 -18.95 0.59 14.86
N THR A 29 -19.27 -0.28 13.90
CA THR A 29 -18.36 -1.36 13.48
C THR A 29 -17.01 -0.80 13.03
N THR A 30 -15.93 -1.39 13.55
CA THR A 30 -14.57 -1.08 13.11
C THR A 30 -14.22 -1.90 11.89
N VAL A 31 -13.80 -1.22 10.82
CA VAL A 31 -13.39 -1.82 9.54
C VAL A 31 -11.89 -1.60 9.35
N ASN A 32 -11.16 -2.70 9.15
CA ASN A 32 -9.75 -2.70 8.80
C ASN A 32 -9.59 -3.14 7.36
N VAL A 33 -8.65 -2.52 6.65
CA VAL A 33 -8.31 -2.90 5.27
C VAL A 33 -6.97 -3.62 5.32
N ASN A 34 -6.96 -4.91 4.98
CA ASN A 34 -5.75 -5.72 4.99
C ASN A 34 -4.88 -5.43 3.74
N ALA A 35 -4.24 -4.26 3.72
CA ALA A 35 -3.35 -3.84 2.65
C ALA A 35 -2.17 -4.80 2.46
N TRP A 36 -1.72 -5.48 3.52
CA TRP A 36 -0.70 -6.53 3.41
C TRP A 36 -1.17 -7.71 2.54
N ALA A 37 -2.37 -8.23 2.78
CA ALA A 37 -2.93 -9.31 1.97
C ALA A 37 -3.18 -8.85 0.53
N VAL A 38 -3.81 -7.69 0.35
CA VAL A 38 -4.06 -7.10 -0.99
C VAL A 38 -2.76 -6.94 -1.77
N SER A 39 -1.69 -6.51 -1.10
CA SER A 39 -0.38 -6.34 -1.74
C SER A 39 0.26 -7.65 -2.21
N ARG A 40 -0.24 -8.80 -1.77
CA ARG A 40 0.27 -10.16 -2.08
C ARG A 40 -0.75 -11.03 -2.82
N ASP A 41 -1.87 -10.43 -3.20
CA ASP A 41 -2.91 -11.12 -3.94
C ASP A 41 -2.41 -11.58 -5.32
N GLU A 42 -3.06 -12.61 -5.86
CA GLU A 42 -2.77 -13.17 -7.19
C GLU A 42 -2.96 -12.14 -8.32
N GLU A 43 -3.67 -11.02 -8.09
CA GLU A 43 -3.71 -9.85 -8.99
C GLU A 43 -2.32 -9.24 -9.28
N TRP A 44 -1.31 -9.57 -8.46
CA TRP A 44 0.10 -9.22 -8.68
C TRP A 44 0.92 -10.32 -9.39
N GLY A 45 0.26 -11.40 -9.79
CA GLY A 45 0.83 -12.58 -10.44
C GLY A 45 1.29 -13.66 -9.45
N PRO A 46 1.71 -14.84 -9.95
CA PRO A 46 2.06 -16.02 -9.12
C PRO A 46 3.24 -15.78 -8.16
N ASN A 47 4.05 -14.77 -8.45
CA ASN A 47 5.20 -14.38 -7.63
C ASN A 47 4.91 -13.08 -6.88
N ALA A 48 3.70 -12.96 -6.32
CA ALA A 48 3.29 -11.78 -5.58
C ALA A 48 4.18 -11.54 -4.35
N ASP A 49 4.73 -12.57 -3.71
CA ASP A 49 5.63 -12.39 -2.55
C ASP A 49 7.06 -11.96 -2.90
N GLU A 50 7.44 -11.97 -4.18
CA GLU A 50 8.81 -11.61 -4.59
C GLU A 50 9.03 -10.09 -4.65
N PHE A 51 10.17 -9.66 -4.13
CA PHE A 51 10.71 -8.33 -4.40
C PHE A 51 11.23 -8.26 -5.84
N ARG A 52 10.36 -7.83 -6.76
CA ARG A 52 10.65 -7.64 -8.19
C ARG A 52 10.16 -6.26 -8.62
N PRO A 53 11.00 -5.21 -8.60
CA PRO A 53 10.60 -3.85 -8.97
C PRO A 53 10.06 -3.71 -10.39
N GLU A 54 10.54 -4.53 -11.33
CA GLU A 54 10.18 -4.51 -12.76
C GLU A 54 8.68 -4.67 -12.99
N ARG A 55 7.95 -5.28 -12.04
CA ARG A 55 6.48 -5.40 -12.10
C ARG A 55 5.76 -4.05 -12.21
N PHE A 56 6.35 -2.98 -11.68
CA PHE A 56 5.78 -1.62 -11.77
C PHE A 56 6.08 -0.95 -13.12
N LEU A 57 6.95 -1.55 -13.94
CA LEU A 57 7.16 -1.16 -15.33
C LEU A 57 6.25 -1.97 -16.27
N GLU A 58 5.88 -3.18 -15.87
CA GLU A 58 5.01 -4.10 -16.61
C GLU A 58 3.51 -3.83 -16.40
N LYS A 59 3.15 -3.28 -15.25
CA LYS A 59 1.77 -2.97 -14.85
C LYS A 59 1.62 -1.46 -14.65
N ASP A 60 0.67 -0.85 -15.35
CA ASP A 60 0.29 0.55 -15.15
C ASP A 60 -0.54 0.67 -13.87
N VAL A 61 0.15 0.93 -12.75
CA VAL A 61 -0.43 0.98 -11.41
C VAL A 61 0.19 2.12 -10.61
N GLU A 62 -0.64 2.90 -9.92
CA GLU A 62 -0.20 4.04 -9.14
C GLU A 62 -0.59 3.92 -7.67
N PHE A 63 0.23 4.48 -6.78
CA PHE A 63 -0.09 4.57 -5.35
C PHE A 63 -0.99 5.76 -4.99
N LYS A 64 -1.67 6.37 -5.98
CA LYS A 64 -2.58 7.52 -5.77
C LYS A 64 -3.95 7.10 -5.23
N GLY A 65 -4.12 5.81 -4.92
CA GLY A 65 -5.28 5.21 -4.27
C GLY A 65 -6.53 5.12 -5.14
N THR A 66 -6.36 5.16 -6.46
CA THR A 66 -7.35 4.76 -7.45
C THR A 66 -7.21 3.29 -7.85
N ASP A 67 -6.00 2.74 -7.74
CA ASP A 67 -5.69 1.34 -8.01
C ASP A 67 -5.70 0.56 -6.70
N TYR A 68 -6.75 -0.23 -6.48
CA TYR A 68 -7.02 -0.85 -5.18
C TYR A 68 -6.06 -2.00 -4.86
N GLU A 69 -5.43 -2.61 -5.87
CA GLU A 69 -4.34 -3.56 -5.67
C GLU A 69 -3.10 -2.91 -5.03
N PHE A 70 -2.97 -1.57 -5.10
CA PHE A 70 -1.81 -0.83 -4.61
C PHE A 70 -2.17 0.44 -3.81
N ILE A 71 -2.53 0.24 -2.54
CA ILE A 71 -2.96 1.32 -1.62
C ILE A 71 -2.01 1.55 -0.42
N PRO A 72 -0.69 1.76 -0.62
CA PRO A 72 0.25 1.93 0.49
C PRO A 72 -0.02 3.19 1.33
N PHE A 73 -0.75 4.17 0.78
CA PHE A 73 -1.16 5.40 1.44
C PHE A 73 -2.68 5.45 1.73
N GLY A 74 -3.37 4.33 1.59
CA GLY A 74 -4.83 4.23 1.64
C GLY A 74 -5.50 4.88 0.43
N SER A 75 -6.80 5.12 0.55
CA SER A 75 -7.63 5.66 -0.53
C SER A 75 -8.76 6.58 -0.02
N GLY A 76 -9.36 7.34 -0.94
CA GLY A 76 -10.55 8.16 -0.73
C GLY A 76 -10.35 9.33 0.22
N ARG A 77 -11.44 9.73 0.90
CA ARG A 77 -11.52 10.93 1.76
C ARG A 77 -10.49 11.02 2.89
N ARG A 78 -9.86 9.90 3.24
CA ARG A 78 -8.94 9.78 4.38
C ARG A 78 -7.62 9.13 3.95
N MET A 79 -7.30 9.25 2.66
CA MET A 79 -5.98 8.94 2.12
C MET A 79 -4.91 9.77 2.84
N CYS A 80 -3.70 9.24 2.95
CA CYS A 80 -2.61 9.90 3.65
C CYS A 80 -2.33 11.30 3.04
N PRO A 81 -2.48 12.39 3.83
CA PRO A 81 -2.17 13.73 3.34
C PRO A 81 -0.67 13.93 3.09
N GLY A 82 0.17 13.11 3.73
CA GLY A 82 1.63 13.14 3.59
C GLY A 82 2.18 12.32 2.41
N MET A 83 1.34 11.74 1.55
CA MET A 83 1.76 10.83 0.47
C MET A 83 2.91 11.40 -0.38
N ARG A 84 2.77 12.64 -0.86
CA ARG A 84 3.78 13.29 -1.72
C ARG A 84 5.10 13.52 -0.99
N LEU A 85 5.02 13.95 0.27
CA LEU A 85 6.22 14.14 1.10
C LEU A 85 6.89 12.80 1.38
N GLY A 86 6.12 11.77 1.72
CA GLY A 86 6.63 10.42 1.97
C GLY A 86 7.32 9.84 0.74
N ALA A 87 6.74 10.00 -0.46
CA ALA A 87 7.37 9.58 -1.71
C ALA A 87 8.72 10.30 -1.93
N ALA A 88 8.75 11.62 -1.81
CA ALA A 88 9.99 12.40 -1.97
C ALA A 88 11.06 12.03 -0.93
N MET A 89 10.65 11.77 0.32
CA MET A 89 11.54 11.33 1.41
C MET A 89 12.08 9.91 1.22
N LEU A 90 11.49 9.10 0.33
CA LEU A 90 12.06 7.82 -0.08
C LEU A 90 12.92 8.00 -1.34
N GLU A 91 12.40 8.61 -2.39
CA GLU A 91 13.09 8.72 -3.67
C GLU A 91 14.45 9.44 -3.55
N VAL A 92 14.50 10.59 -2.88
CA VAL A 92 15.73 11.40 -2.81
C VAL A 92 16.85 10.70 -2.00
N PRO A 93 16.62 10.21 -0.77
CA PRO A 93 17.67 9.51 -0.04
C PRO A 93 18.10 8.21 -0.72
N TYR A 94 17.17 7.42 -1.26
CA TYR A 94 17.53 6.18 -1.94
C TYR A 94 18.36 6.44 -3.21
N ALA A 95 17.98 7.43 -4.02
CA ALA A 95 18.78 7.80 -5.19
C ALA A 95 20.20 8.23 -4.80
N ASN A 96 20.36 9.04 -3.74
CA ASN A 96 21.68 9.45 -3.26
C ASN A 96 22.49 8.26 -2.71
N LEU A 97 21.85 7.37 -1.96
CA LEU A 97 22.51 6.18 -1.41
C LEU A 97 23.01 5.25 -2.52
N LEU A 98 22.15 4.95 -3.50
CA LEU A 98 22.47 4.06 -4.62
C LEU A 98 23.50 4.66 -5.59
N LEU A 99 23.58 6.00 -5.69
CA LEU A 99 24.55 6.67 -6.56
C LEU A 99 25.96 6.72 -5.95
N ASN A 100 26.06 6.83 -4.62
CA ASN A 100 27.34 7.15 -3.94
C ASN A 100 27.95 5.96 -3.19
N PHE A 101 27.22 4.85 -3.01
CA PHE A 101 27.68 3.73 -2.19
C PHE A 101 27.33 2.38 -2.81
N ASP A 102 28.26 1.43 -2.66
CA ASP A 102 28.00 0.01 -2.86
C ASP A 102 27.65 -0.66 -1.51
N PHE A 103 26.66 -1.54 -1.53
CA PHE A 103 26.14 -2.21 -0.33
C PHE A 103 26.56 -3.68 -0.31
N LYS A 104 27.03 -4.14 0.86
CA LYS A 104 27.25 -5.57 1.15
C LYS A 104 26.87 -5.86 2.59
N LEU A 105 26.49 -7.10 2.88
CA LEU A 105 26.28 -7.54 4.25
C LEU A 105 27.61 -7.54 5.03
N PRO A 106 27.56 -7.30 6.35
CA PRO A 106 28.72 -7.42 7.22
C PRO A 106 29.03 -8.91 7.46
N ASN A 107 29.74 -9.53 6.51
CA ASN A 107 30.16 -10.94 6.47
C ASN A 107 29.02 -11.97 6.38
#